data_AF-A0A3P7J309-F1
#
_entry.id   AF-A0A3P7J309-F1
#
_cell.length_a   1.000
_cell.length_b   1.000
_cell.length_c   1.000
_cell.angle_alpha   90.00
_cell.angle_beta   90.00
_cell.angle_gamma   90.00
#
_symmetry.space_group_name_H-M   'P 1'
#
loop_
_entity.id
_entity.type
_entity.pdbx_description
1 polymer ?
#
loop_
_entity_poly.entity_id
_entity_poly.type
_entity_poly.pdbx_seq_one_letter_code
_entity_poly.pdbx_strand_id
1 'polypeptide(L)'
;MLSVTILEAHGLPAMDRNGMSDPYVKLSILPERKQKYETKIIRNSLNPVYNETFLFTLPFNELQSKTLMLTVYDYDRLSKDDKMGQLSIPLESIDFGTTTEICRYLCKPENDDDVSAL
;
A
#
# COMPACT_ATOMS: atom_id res chain seq x y z
N MET A 1 1.17 -9.93 16.53
CA MET A 1 1.67 -8.81 15.71
C MET A 1 1.71 -9.27 14.27
N LEU A 2 1.27 -8.43 13.34
CA LEU A 2 1.35 -8.72 11.91
C LEU A 2 2.59 -8.01 11.35
N SER A 3 3.51 -8.76 10.77
CA SER A 3 4.69 -8.21 10.08
C SER A 3 4.39 -8.13 8.58
N VAL A 4 4.55 -6.95 8.00
CA VAL A 4 4.34 -6.70 6.57
C VAL A 4 5.63 -6.12 6.01
N THR A 5 6.22 -6.81 5.03
CA THR A 5 7.42 -6.33 4.33
C THR A 5 7.05 -5.89 2.93
N ILE A 6 7.33 -4.65 2.59
CA ILE A 6 7.20 -4.11 1.24
C ILE A 6 8.56 -4.28 0.55
N LEU A 7 8.60 -5.15 -0.45
CA LEU A 7 9.82 -5.49 -1.19
C LEU A 7 10.09 -4.46 -2.29
N GLU A 8 9.29 -4.48 -3.34
CA GLU A 8 9.45 -3.65 -4.53
C GLU A 8 8.12 -3.46 -5.26
N ALA A 9 8.09 -2.49 -6.18
CA ALA A 9 7.07 -2.38 -7.20
C ALA A 9 7.74 -2.33 -8.58
N HIS A 10 7.02 -2.75 -9.62
CA HIS A 10 7.56 -2.84 -10.97
C HIS A 10 6.57 -2.32 -12.00
N GLY A 11 7.05 -1.56 -12.97
CA GLY A 11 6.24 -1.02 -14.06
C GLY A 11 5.20 0.00 -13.61
N LEU A 12 5.55 0.86 -12.66
CA LEU A 12 4.67 1.95 -12.23
C LEU A 12 4.47 2.96 -13.37
N PRO A 13 3.28 3.60 -13.47
CA PRO A 13 3.04 4.66 -14.43
C PRO A 13 3.91 5.88 -14.12
N ALA A 14 4.38 6.56 -15.16
CA ALA A 14 5.03 7.86 -15.01
C ALA A 14 3.95 8.92 -14.78
N MET A 15 3.91 9.48 -13.57
CA MET A 15 2.98 10.54 -13.19
C MET A 15 3.61 11.94 -13.30
N ASP A 16 4.95 12.04 -13.19
CA ASP A 16 5.66 13.30 -13.36
C ASP A 16 5.85 13.70 -14.84
N ARG A 17 5.93 15.01 -15.09
CA ARG A 17 6.23 15.58 -16.42
C ARG A 17 7.60 15.16 -16.98
N ASN A 18 8.51 14.70 -16.14
CA ASN A 18 9.83 14.22 -16.53
C ASN A 18 9.80 12.77 -17.08
N GLY A 19 8.64 12.10 -17.07
CA GLY A 19 8.50 10.70 -17.49
C GLY A 19 8.91 9.68 -16.43
N MET A 20 9.09 10.11 -15.18
CA MET A 20 9.39 9.29 -14.01
C MET A 20 8.28 9.47 -12.96
N SER A 21 8.55 8.95 -11.76
CA SER A 21 7.75 9.15 -10.56
C SER A 21 8.63 9.02 -9.32
N ASP A 22 8.18 9.58 -8.21
CA ASP A 22 8.72 9.48 -6.86
C ASP A 22 7.81 8.58 -5.98
N PRO A 23 7.70 7.26 -6.25
CA PRO A 23 6.68 6.42 -5.62
C PRO A 23 6.96 6.09 -4.14
N TYR A 24 5.90 6.09 -3.34
CA TYR A 24 5.88 5.53 -1.99
C TYR A 24 4.60 4.73 -1.72
N VAL A 25 4.65 3.80 -0.77
CA VAL A 25 3.52 2.93 -0.42
C VAL A 25 2.99 3.31 0.95
N LYS A 26 1.69 3.60 1.01
CA LYS A 26 0.94 3.79 2.23
C LYS A 26 0.22 2.49 2.59
N LEU A 27 0.46 2.01 3.80
CA LEU A 27 -0.16 0.82 4.36
C LEU A 27 -1.21 1.24 5.38
N SER A 28 -2.39 0.63 5.31
CA SER A 28 -3.46 0.86 6.28
C SER A 28 -4.28 -0.41 6.51
N ILE A 29 -4.91 -0.50 7.67
CA ILE A 29 -5.77 -1.63 8.03
C ILE A 29 -7.22 -1.16 8.02
N LEU A 30 -8.03 -1.76 7.15
CA LEU A 30 -9.47 -1.53 7.10
C LEU A 30 -10.22 -2.44 8.09
N PRO A 31 -11.34 -1.98 8.67
CA PRO A 31 -12.01 -0.69 8.41
C PRO A 31 -11.46 0.50 9.22
N GLU A 32 -10.68 0.26 10.28
CA GLU A 32 -10.34 1.31 11.25
C GLU A 32 -9.49 2.45 10.67
N ARG A 33 -8.64 2.21 9.67
CA ARG A 33 -7.71 3.18 9.04
C ARG A 33 -6.83 3.97 10.04
N LYS A 34 -6.76 3.56 11.32
CA LYS A 34 -6.07 4.27 12.41
C LYS A 34 -4.55 4.12 12.36
N GLN A 35 -4.06 2.92 12.06
CA GLN A 35 -2.63 2.68 11.86
C GLN A 35 -2.31 2.87 10.38
N LYS A 36 -1.51 3.91 10.11
CA LYS A 36 -1.00 4.23 8.78
C LYS A 36 0.52 4.18 8.87
N TYR A 37 1.12 3.37 8.02
CA TYR A 37 2.56 3.35 7.79
C TYR A 37 2.83 3.77 6.36
N GLU A 38 3.99 4.36 6.14
CA GLU A 38 4.43 4.83 4.83
C GLU A 38 5.87 4.40 4.62
N THR A 39 6.18 3.90 3.42
CA THR A 39 7.56 3.68 3.01
C THR A 39 8.28 5.00 2.78
N LYS A 40 9.60 4.93 2.66
CA LYS A 40 10.38 6.01 2.10
C LYS A 40 9.95 6.26 0.65
N ILE A 41 10.09 7.52 0.27
CA ILE A 41 9.93 7.97 -1.10
C ILE A 41 11.20 7.61 -1.87
N ILE A 42 11.06 6.87 -2.96
CA ILE A 42 12.17 6.55 -3.86
C ILE A 42 12.03 7.45 -5.08
N ARG A 43 13.01 8.33 -5.30
CA ARG A 43 12.90 9.35 -6.35
C ARG A 43 13.23 8.84 -7.74
N ASN A 44 12.52 9.36 -8.74
CA ASN A 44 12.71 9.11 -10.17
C ASN A 44 12.83 7.61 -10.52
N SER A 45 11.92 6.78 -10.02
CA SER A 45 11.93 5.34 -10.28
C SER A 45 10.54 4.79 -10.56
N LEU A 46 10.41 4.09 -11.69
CA LEU A 46 9.20 3.30 -12.00
C LEU A 46 9.27 1.86 -11.47
N ASN A 47 10.42 1.48 -10.91
CA ASN A 47 10.68 0.16 -10.34
C ASN A 47 11.35 0.32 -8.94
N PRO A 48 10.64 0.91 -7.97
CA PRO A 48 11.20 1.19 -6.66
C PRO A 48 11.42 -0.08 -5.84
N VAL A 49 12.57 -0.18 -5.17
CA VAL A 49 12.89 -1.26 -4.21
C VAL A 49 12.91 -0.68 -2.81
N TYR A 50 11.92 -1.03 -1.99
CA TYR A 50 11.73 -0.52 -0.64
C TYR A 50 12.48 -1.35 0.41
N ASN A 51 12.26 -2.67 0.43
CA ASN A 51 12.75 -3.59 1.47
C ASN A 51 12.49 -3.08 2.90
N GLU A 52 11.28 -2.55 3.14
CA GLU A 52 10.88 -1.99 4.45
C GLU A 52 9.86 -2.88 5.15
N THR A 53 10.08 -3.12 6.44
CA THR A 53 9.20 -3.95 7.27
C THR A 53 8.44 -3.11 8.27
N PHE A 54 7.12 -3.32 8.35
CA PHE A 54 6.20 -2.64 9.23
C PHE A 54 5.52 -3.65 10.15
N LEU A 55 5.35 -3.26 11.41
CA LEU A 55 4.75 -4.11 12.44
C LEU A 55 3.42 -3.51 12.89
N PHE A 56 2.33 -4.21 12.61
CA PHE A 56 1.00 -3.85 13.07
C PHE A 56 0.68 -4.57 14.37
N THR A 57 0.34 -3.80 15.41
CA THR A 57 -0.12 -4.33 16.69
C THR A 57 -1.62 -4.58 16.59
N LEU A 58 -1.97 -5.77 16.09
CA LEU A 58 -3.34 -6.26 15.96
C LEU A 58 -3.47 -7.60 16.71
N PRO A 59 -4.57 -7.83 17.44
CA PRO A 59 -4.84 -9.13 18.05
C PRO A 59 -5.28 -10.12 16.96
N PHE A 60 -4.89 -11.40 17.15
CA PHE A 60 -5.08 -12.44 16.14
C PHE A 60 -6.57 -12.70 15.81
N ASN A 61 -7.44 -12.60 16.81
CA ASN A 61 -8.88 -12.79 16.64
C ASN A 61 -9.53 -11.76 15.71
N GLU A 62 -8.95 -10.57 15.55
CA GLU A 62 -9.48 -9.55 14.67
C GLU A 62 -8.86 -9.57 13.26
N LEU A 63 -7.73 -10.27 13.06
CA LEU A 63 -7.06 -10.32 11.75
C LEU A 63 -7.99 -10.83 10.66
N GLN A 64 -8.77 -11.88 10.95
CA GLN A 64 -9.70 -12.48 9.98
C GLN A 64 -10.79 -11.53 9.48
N SER A 65 -11.12 -10.48 10.24
CA SER A 65 -12.13 -9.49 9.83
C SER A 65 -11.52 -8.22 9.23
N LYS A 66 -10.19 -8.15 9.09
CA LYS A 66 -9.48 -6.96 8.64
C LYS A 66 -8.92 -7.15 7.23
N THR A 67 -8.70 -6.04 6.54
CA THR A 67 -8.08 -6.01 5.21
C THR A 67 -6.86 -5.10 5.26
N LEU A 68 -5.72 -5.62 4.81
CA LEU A 68 -4.53 -4.82 4.59
C LEU A 68 -4.68 -4.08 3.26
N MET A 69 -4.78 -2.77 3.31
CA MET A 69 -4.85 -1.91 2.14
C MET A 69 -3.49 -1.23 1.92
N LEU A 70 -2.91 -1.51 0.77
CA LEU A 70 -1.69 -0.89 0.27
C LEU A 70 -2.11 0.11 -0.81
N THR A 71 -1.61 1.34 -0.73
CA THR A 71 -1.86 2.36 -1.75
C THR A 71 -0.54 2.94 -2.19
N VAL A 72 -0.31 2.96 -3.50
CA VAL A 72 0.88 3.55 -4.10
C VAL A 72 0.56 4.98 -4.49
N TYR A 73 1.41 5.90 -4.05
CA TYR A 73 1.32 7.33 -4.32
C TYR A 73 2.58 7.80 -5.03
N ASP A 74 2.43 8.81 -5.86
CA ASP A 74 3.53 9.63 -6.36
C ASP A 74 3.72 10.84 -5.46
N TYR A 75 4.95 11.06 -5.00
CA TYR A 75 5.24 12.23 -4.18
C TYR A 75 5.53 13.45 -5.05
N ASP A 76 4.75 14.51 -4.87
CA ASP A 76 4.90 15.76 -5.60
C ASP A 76 5.40 16.89 -4.69
N ARG A 77 6.49 17.56 -5.09
CA ARG A 77 7.04 18.67 -4.29
C ARG A 77 6.19 19.93 -4.28
N LEU A 78 5.39 20.14 -5.33
CA LEU A 78 4.68 21.41 -5.59
C LEU A 78 3.15 21.23 -5.70
N SER A 79 2.67 20.00 -5.64
CA SER A 79 1.26 19.62 -5.79
C SER A 79 0.88 18.60 -4.71
N LYS A 80 -0.40 18.22 -4.69
CA LYS A 80 -0.87 17.10 -3.90
C LYS A 80 -0.42 15.80 -4.56
N ASP A 81 0.10 14.88 -3.75
CA ASP A 81 0.51 13.54 -4.19
C ASP A 81 -0.57 12.81 -5.01
N ASP A 82 -0.17 12.26 -6.15
CA ASP A 82 -1.04 11.54 -7.06
C ASP A 82 -1.21 10.08 -6.64
N LYS A 83 -2.46 9.63 -6.47
CA LYS A 83 -2.74 8.22 -6.13
C LYS A 83 -2.62 7.37 -7.40
N MET A 84 -1.60 6.53 -7.48
CA MET A 84 -1.36 5.68 -8.66
C MET A 84 -2.30 4.47 -8.69
N GLY A 85 -2.46 3.80 -7.56
CA GLY A 85 -3.21 2.56 -7.48
C GLY A 85 -3.21 1.97 -6.09
N GLN A 86 -4.02 0.93 -5.90
CA GLN A 86 -4.19 0.29 -4.61
C GLN A 86 -4.29 -1.23 -4.73
N LEU A 87 -3.96 -1.91 -3.63
CA LEU A 87 -4.06 -3.33 -3.46
C LEU A 87 -4.68 -3.63 -2.10
N SER A 88 -5.82 -4.30 -2.11
CA SER A 88 -6.52 -4.74 -0.91
C SER A 88 -6.29 -6.24 -0.72
N ILE A 89 -5.76 -6.62 0.43
CA ILE A 89 -5.46 -8.00 0.80
C ILE A 89 -6.32 -8.35 2.02
N PRO A 90 -7.42 -9.11 1.83
CA PRO A 90 -8.19 -9.65 2.93
C PRO A 90 -7.32 -10.57 3.77
N LEU A 91 -7.18 -10.26 5.06
CA LEU A 91 -6.32 -11.02 5.96
C LEU A 91 -6.92 -12.38 6.34
N GLU A 92 -8.22 -12.60 6.08
CA GLU A 92 -8.87 -13.91 6.21
C GLU A 92 -8.26 -14.99 5.32
N SER A 93 -7.75 -14.59 4.15
CA SER A 93 -7.26 -15.52 3.12
C SER A 93 -5.77 -15.84 3.27
N ILE A 94 -5.13 -15.34 4.33
CA ILE A 94 -3.69 -15.48 4.56
C ILE A 94 -3.45 -16.53 5.65
N ASP A 95 -2.59 -17.50 5.34
CA ASP A 95 -2.08 -18.41 6.35
C ASP A 95 -0.97 -17.72 7.16
N PHE A 96 -1.23 -17.43 8.43
CA PHE A 96 -0.26 -16.79 9.33
C PHE A 96 0.72 -17.79 9.98
N GLY A 97 0.66 -19.08 9.64
CA GLY A 97 1.60 -20.09 10.11
C GLY A 97 2.95 -20.02 9.39
N THR A 98 3.00 -19.38 8.22
CA THR A 98 4.19 -19.23 7.39
C THR A 98 4.31 -17.83 6.80
N THR A 99 5.52 -17.45 6.36
CA THR A 99 5.72 -16.21 5.60
C THR A 99 5.13 -16.38 4.21
N THR A 100 4.16 -15.54 3.87
CA THR A 100 3.54 -15.52 2.53
C THR A 100 4.04 -14.31 1.74
N GLU A 101 4.57 -14.56 0.54
CA GLU A 101 4.95 -13.52 -0.43
C GLU A 101 3.81 -13.33 -1.45
N ILE A 102 3.41 -12.08 -1.68
CA ILE A 102 2.27 -11.74 -2.54
C ILE A 102 2.71 -10.71 -3.59
N CYS A 103 2.60 -11.09 -4.87
CA CYS A 103 2.76 -10.18 -6.00
C CYS A 103 1.43 -10.03 -6.74
N ARG A 104 0.93 -8.80 -6.85
CA ARG A 104 -0.36 -8.48 -7.50
C ARG A 104 -0.26 -7.17 -8.27
N TYR A 105 -1.10 -7.04 -9.30
CA TYR A 105 -1.28 -5.79 -10.01
C TYR A 105 -2.03 -4.79 -9.14
N LEU A 106 -1.68 -3.51 -9.27
CA LEU A 106 -2.43 -2.42 -8.66
C LEU A 106 -3.78 -2.28 -9.35
N CYS A 107 -4.84 -2.24 -8.57
CA CYS A 107 -6.14 -1.80 -9.03
C CYS A 107 -6.16 -0.28 -9.12
N LYS A 108 -7.07 0.25 -9.95
CA LYS A 108 -7.35 1.68 -9.97
C LYS A 108 -7.70 2.15 -8.56
N PRO A 109 -7.27 3.35 -8.16
CA PRO A 109 -7.62 3.88 -6.86
C PRO A 109 -9.14 4.06 -6.76
N GLU A 110 -9.77 3.49 -5.74
CA GLU A 110 -11.14 3.86 -5.36
C GLU A 110 -11.09 5.25 -4.71
N ASN A 111 -12.05 6.12 -5.02
CA ASN A 111 -12.17 7.43 -4.37
C ASN A 111 -12.75 7.24 -2.97
N ASP A 112 -12.29 8.02 -2.01
CA ASP A 112 -12.77 7.96 -0.62
C ASP A 112 -14.25 8.40 -0.50
N ASP A 113 -14.82 9.02 -1.53
CA ASP A 113 -16.21 9.47 -1.58
C ASP A 113 -17.22 8.33 -1.83
N ASP A 114 -16.80 7.24 -2.50
CA ASP A 114 -17.69 6.12 -2.87
C ASP A 114 -18.05 5.21 -1.67
N VAL A 115 -17.28 5.25 -0.59
CA VAL A 115 -17.53 4.44 0.63
C VAL A 115 -18.48 5.11 1.64
N SER A 116 -18.93 6.34 1.35
CA SER A 116 -19.88 7.08 2.19
C SER A 116 -21.36 6.85 1.82
N ALA A 117 -21.61 6.03 0.79
CA ALA A 117 -22.94 5.78 0.24
C ALA A 117 -23.55 4.39 0.56
N LEU A 118 -23.04 3.68 1.58
CA LEU A 118 -23.68 2.47 2.13
C LEU A 118 -24.03 2.60 3.61
#